data_AF-A0A367MA32-F1
#
_entry.id   AF-A0A367MA32-F1
#
_cell.length_a   1.000
_cell.length_b   1.000
_cell.length_c   1.000
_cell.angle_alpha   90.00
_cell.angle_beta   90.00
_cell.angle_gamma   90.00
#
_symmetry.space_group_name_H-M   'P 1'
#
loop_
_entity.id
_entity.type
_entity.pdbx_description
1 polymer ?
#
loop_
_entity_poly.entity_id
_entity_poly.type
_entity_poly.pdbx_seq_one_letter_code
_entity_poly.pdbx_strand_id
1 'polypeptide(L)'
;AIGLLLGNKKARKFGGKAITYGGLAALGVIAYKAYNNWQQQQNGAAPQAQPQTVDRLPEAQAEVHSHAILQAIVGAAKADGHIDERERQMIEGEVAKLTSDREVQGWLERELNKPLDPAEIARAASTPEIAAEMYLASLLMVDEESFMERSYLEELARQLRLEPSFKLELENQARQALQRLA
;
A
#
# COMPACT_ATOMS: atom_id res chain seq x y z
N ALA A 1 11.52 8.85 35.05
CA ALA A 1 10.16 9.42 34.88
C ALA A 1 9.55 8.80 33.63
N ILE A 2 8.65 7.84 33.82
CA ILE A 2 7.91 7.15 32.76
C ILE A 2 6.60 7.91 32.61
N GLY A 3 6.48 8.71 31.57
CA GLY A 3 5.27 9.50 31.34
C GLY A 3 5.51 10.55 30.26
N LEU A 4 5.16 10.20 29.02
CA LEU A 4 4.67 11.10 27.96
C LEU A 4 4.42 10.35 26.62
N LEU A 5 3.92 9.11 26.67
CA LEU A 5 3.45 8.37 25.48
C LEU A 5 1.91 8.38 25.44
N LEU A 6 1.32 9.58 25.41
CA LEU A 6 -0.13 9.76 25.52
C LEU A 6 -0.66 10.76 24.49
N GLY A 7 -0.20 10.65 23.24
CA GLY A 7 -0.56 11.66 22.24
C GLY A 7 -0.34 11.31 20.78
N ASN A 8 -0.65 10.09 20.32
CA ASN A 8 -1.19 9.94 18.96
C ASN A 8 -1.88 8.57 18.79
N LYS A 9 -3.17 8.56 18.44
CA LYS A 9 -3.89 7.32 18.09
C LYS A 9 -3.31 6.68 16.81
N LYS A 10 -2.76 7.50 15.90
CA LYS A 10 -2.10 7.04 14.67
C LYS A 10 -0.80 6.27 14.96
N ALA A 11 0.03 6.72 15.92
CA ALA A 11 1.30 6.06 16.26
C ALA A 11 1.12 4.62 16.80
N ARG A 12 0.01 4.34 17.49
CA ARG A 12 -0.33 2.98 17.95
C ARG A 12 -0.78 2.05 16.81
N LYS A 13 -1.33 2.61 15.71
CA LYS A 13 -1.65 1.85 14.49
C LYS A 13 -0.41 1.61 13.62
N PHE A 14 0.48 2.60 13.50
CA PHE A 14 1.75 2.47 12.79
C PHE A 14 2.71 1.46 13.45
N GLY A 15 2.82 1.45 14.78
CA GLY A 15 3.80 0.62 15.50
C GLY A 15 3.44 -0.87 15.66
N GLY A 16 2.19 -1.28 15.38
CA GLY A 16 1.71 -2.64 15.67
C GLY A 16 1.37 -3.50 14.46
N LYS A 17 1.20 -2.92 13.26
CA LYS A 17 0.70 -3.67 12.09
C LYS A 17 1.55 -3.53 10.81
N ALA A 18 2.48 -2.58 10.73
CA ALA A 18 3.16 -2.26 9.46
C ALA A 18 4.59 -2.80 9.31
N ILE A 19 5.23 -3.36 10.35
CA ILE A 19 6.68 -3.68 10.32
C ILE A 19 6.98 -5.18 10.57
N THR A 20 6.01 -6.03 10.88
CA THR A 20 6.30 -7.41 11.30
C THR A 20 6.64 -8.39 10.17
N TYR A 21 6.57 -8.03 8.88
CA TYR A 21 7.07 -8.87 7.80
C TYR A 21 7.61 -8.02 6.64
N GLY A 22 8.68 -8.48 5.98
CA GLY A 22 9.40 -7.80 4.89
C GLY A 22 8.51 -7.21 3.78
N GLY A 23 8.10 -5.95 4.02
CA GLY A 23 7.31 -4.96 3.28
C GLY A 23 6.62 -5.31 1.96
N LEU A 24 7.32 -5.95 1.02
CA LEU A 24 6.86 -6.13 -0.37
C LEU A 24 6.57 -7.60 -0.69
N ALA A 25 7.41 -8.52 -0.22
CA ALA A 25 7.24 -9.94 -0.49
C ALA A 25 5.89 -10.47 0.06
N ALA A 26 5.46 -9.98 1.22
CA ALA A 26 4.17 -10.35 1.79
C ALA A 26 2.98 -9.83 0.96
N LEU A 27 3.06 -8.60 0.44
CA LEU A 27 2.04 -8.03 -0.43
C LEU A 27 1.92 -8.82 -1.73
N GLY A 28 3.05 -9.13 -2.37
CA GLY A 28 3.08 -9.94 -3.59
C GLY A 28 2.48 -11.33 -3.40
N VAL A 29 2.76 -12.01 -2.28
CA VAL A 29 2.15 -13.31 -1.96
C VAL A 29 0.63 -13.23 -1.79
N ILE A 30 0.14 -12.18 -1.12
CA ILE A 30 -1.31 -11.97 -0.93
C ILE A 30 -1.98 -11.65 -2.27
N ALA A 31 -1.41 -10.75 -3.07
CA ALA A 31 -1.90 -10.40 -4.40
C ALA A 31 -1.97 -11.61 -5.33
N TYR A 32 -0.88 -12.40 -5.38
CA TYR A 32 -0.79 -13.62 -6.17
C TYR A 32 -1.89 -14.64 -5.78
N LYS A 33 -2.08 -14.84 -4.48
CA LYS A 33 -3.10 -15.78 -3.98
C LYS A 33 -4.52 -15.30 -4.31
N ALA A 34 -4.80 -14.01 -4.13
CA ALA A 34 -6.10 -13.44 -4.48
C ALA A 34 -6.41 -13.60 -5.97
N TYR A 35 -5.42 -13.33 -6.83
CA TYR A 35 -5.58 -13.47 -8.28
C TYR A 35 -5.89 -14.92 -8.68
N ASN A 36 -5.12 -15.88 -8.18
CA ASN A 36 -5.34 -17.29 -8.47
C ASN A 36 -6.71 -17.78 -7.99
N ASN A 37 -7.14 -17.39 -6.78
CA ASN A 37 -8.44 -17.76 -6.25
C ASN A 37 -9.59 -17.15 -7.07
N TRP A 38 -9.46 -15.88 -7.43
CA TRP A 38 -10.45 -15.17 -8.25
C TRP A 38 -10.58 -15.80 -9.64
N GLN A 39 -9.46 -16.14 -10.29
CA GLN A 39 -9.45 -16.82 -11.59
C GLN A 39 -10.11 -18.21 -11.52
N GLN A 40 -9.88 -18.96 -10.44
CA GLN A 40 -10.53 -20.27 -10.21
C GLN A 40 -12.04 -20.14 -10.01
N GLN A 41 -12.51 -19.08 -9.35
CA GLN A 41 -13.94 -18.82 -9.13
C GLN A 41 -14.68 -18.35 -10.39
N GLN A 42 -13.96 -17.82 -11.39
CA GLN A 42 -14.56 -17.35 -12.65
C GLN A 42 -14.86 -18.44 -13.69
N ASN A 43 -14.76 -19.73 -13.35
CA ASN A 43 -15.07 -20.87 -14.23
C ASN A 43 -14.26 -20.90 -15.55
N GLY A 44 -13.04 -21.43 -15.50
CA GLY A 44 -12.40 -22.11 -16.65
C GLY A 44 -11.90 -21.25 -17.81
N ALA A 45 -11.77 -19.93 -17.65
CA ALA A 45 -11.02 -19.13 -18.62
C ALA A 45 -9.55 -19.58 -18.62
N ALA A 46 -9.01 -19.89 -19.80
CA ALA A 46 -7.63 -20.30 -20.01
C ALA A 46 -6.66 -19.35 -19.29
N PRO A 47 -5.51 -19.83 -18.77
CA PRO A 47 -4.61 -19.02 -17.96
C PRO A 47 -4.15 -17.79 -18.75
N GLN A 48 -4.80 -16.65 -18.49
CA GLN A 48 -4.21 -15.36 -18.80
C GLN A 48 -3.05 -15.16 -17.83
N ALA A 49 -1.94 -14.67 -18.37
CA ALA A 49 -0.59 -14.62 -17.81
C ALA A 49 -0.50 -14.72 -16.28
N GLN A 50 0.37 -15.62 -15.78
CA GLN A 50 0.65 -15.72 -14.36
C GLN A 50 1.14 -14.36 -13.83
N PRO A 51 0.56 -13.83 -12.74
CA PRO A 51 0.95 -12.54 -12.22
C PRO A 51 2.42 -12.55 -11.80
N GLN A 52 3.21 -11.60 -12.33
CA GLN A 52 4.61 -11.37 -11.98
C GLN A 52 4.71 -10.39 -10.81
N THR A 53 4.99 -10.92 -9.61
CA THR A 53 5.17 -10.14 -8.37
C THR A 53 6.59 -9.57 -8.28
N VAL A 54 6.79 -8.55 -7.43
CA VAL A 54 8.10 -7.86 -7.24
C VAL A 54 9.29 -8.83 -7.14
N ASP A 55 9.15 -9.91 -6.36
CA ASP A 55 10.23 -10.88 -6.09
C ASP A 55 10.70 -11.69 -7.32
N ARG A 56 10.02 -11.58 -8.45
CA ARG A 56 10.29 -12.36 -9.67
C ARG A 56 10.73 -11.49 -10.85
N LEU A 57 10.91 -10.20 -10.64
CA LEU A 57 11.28 -9.25 -11.69
C LEU A 57 12.79 -8.98 -11.70
N PRO A 58 13.38 -8.67 -12.87
CA PRO A 58 14.71 -8.07 -12.95
C PRO A 58 14.81 -6.82 -12.07
N GLU A 59 15.98 -6.54 -11.48
CA GLU A 59 16.17 -5.47 -10.47
C GLU A 59 15.57 -4.11 -10.90
N ALA A 60 15.77 -3.69 -12.15
CA ALA A 60 15.22 -2.43 -12.67
C ALA A 60 13.68 -2.37 -12.67
N GLN A 61 13.01 -3.51 -12.83
CA GLN A 61 11.54 -3.61 -12.77
C GLN A 61 11.05 -3.73 -11.33
N ALA A 62 11.85 -4.32 -10.43
CA ALA A 62 11.56 -4.37 -9.00
C ALA A 62 11.61 -2.96 -8.36
N GLU A 63 12.53 -2.09 -8.79
CA GLU A 63 12.58 -0.70 -8.34
C GLU A 63 11.32 0.10 -8.73
N VAL A 64 10.90 0.01 -10.00
CA VAL A 64 9.65 0.66 -10.48
C VAL A 64 8.43 0.15 -9.71
N HIS A 65 8.36 -1.16 -9.47
CA HIS A 65 7.27 -1.77 -8.71
C HIS A 65 7.28 -1.29 -7.25
N SER A 66 8.44 -1.29 -6.61
CA SER A 66 8.60 -0.80 -5.23
C SER A 66 8.22 0.67 -5.09
N HIS A 67 8.55 1.49 -6.09
CA HIS A 67 8.19 2.90 -6.13
C HIS A 67 6.68 3.11 -6.18
N ALA A 68 5.98 2.36 -7.04
CA ALA A 68 4.53 2.42 -7.16
C ALA A 68 3.82 2.04 -5.84
N ILE A 69 4.32 1.01 -5.15
CA ILE A 69 3.81 0.59 -3.84
C ILE A 69 4.05 1.67 -2.79
N LEU A 70 5.25 2.26 -2.77
CA LEU A 70 5.59 3.35 -1.85
C LEU A 70 4.67 4.57 -2.06
N GLN A 71 4.38 4.92 -3.32
CA GLN A 71 3.39 5.96 -3.65
C GLN A 71 2.02 5.67 -3.07
N ALA A 72 1.55 4.43 -3.19
CA ALA A 72 0.26 4.01 -2.66
C ALA A 72 0.20 4.12 -1.13
N ILE A 73 1.27 3.73 -0.43
CA ILE A 73 1.39 3.86 1.03
C ILE A 73 1.37 5.33 1.47
N VAL A 74 2.14 6.19 0.80
CA VAL A 74 2.15 7.63 1.10
C VAL A 74 0.78 8.25 0.84
N GLY A 75 0.12 7.87 -0.26
CA GLY A 75 -1.24 8.30 -0.57
C GLY A 75 -2.25 7.88 0.50
N ALA A 76 -2.18 6.63 0.96
CA ALA A 76 -3.02 6.11 2.02
C ALA A 76 -2.80 6.83 3.35
N ALA A 77 -1.54 7.12 3.70
CA ALA A 77 -1.21 7.90 4.89
C ALA A 77 -1.74 9.34 4.83
N LYS A 78 -1.90 9.91 3.63
CA LYS A 78 -2.46 11.26 3.40
C LYS A 78 -4.00 11.28 3.38
N ALA A 79 -4.66 10.13 3.31
CA ALA A 79 -6.09 10.04 3.04
C ALA A 79 -6.99 10.61 4.15
N ASP A 80 -6.49 10.74 5.37
CA ASP A 80 -7.22 11.41 6.46
C ASP A 80 -7.23 12.95 6.34
N GLY A 81 -6.49 13.51 5.39
CA GLY A 81 -6.43 14.95 5.10
C GLY A 81 -5.59 15.77 6.08
N HIS A 82 -4.94 15.14 7.05
CA HIS A 82 -4.21 15.80 8.13
C HIS A 82 -2.80 15.21 8.29
N ILE A 83 -1.92 15.44 7.33
CA ILE A 83 -0.47 15.37 7.57
C ILE A 83 0.00 16.76 7.96
N ASP A 84 0.18 16.97 9.27
CA ASP A 84 0.78 18.21 9.76
C ASP A 84 2.30 18.21 9.54
N GLU A 85 2.92 19.37 9.71
CA GLU A 85 4.35 19.55 9.50
C GLU A 85 5.21 18.67 10.43
N ARG A 86 4.71 18.33 11.62
CA ARG A 86 5.45 17.44 12.55
C ARG A 86 5.37 15.99 12.10
N GLU A 87 4.20 15.54 11.64
CA GLU A 87 4.05 14.20 11.07
C GLU A 87 4.93 14.02 9.84
N ARG A 88 5.04 15.05 8.99
CA ARG A 88 5.95 15.07 7.85
C ARG A 88 7.41 14.90 8.27
N GLN A 89 7.88 15.74 9.19
CA GLN A 89 9.26 15.70 9.69
C GLN A 89 9.59 14.36 10.37
N MET A 90 8.62 13.74 11.04
CA MET A 90 8.80 12.40 11.60
C MET A 90 8.99 11.35 10.51
N ILE A 91 8.14 11.34 9.47
CA ILE A 91 8.24 10.38 8.36
C ILE A 91 9.58 10.55 7.62
N GLU A 92 9.94 11.79 7.29
CA GLU A 92 11.22 12.11 6.63
C GLU A 92 12.42 11.70 7.50
N GLY A 93 12.34 11.95 8.81
CA GLY A 93 13.37 11.56 9.77
C GLY A 93 13.54 10.04 9.91
N GLU A 94 12.45 9.26 9.88
CA GLU A 94 12.53 7.80 9.87
C GLU A 94 13.12 7.27 8.57
N VAL A 95 12.73 7.83 7.41
CA VAL A 95 13.30 7.43 6.13
C VAL A 95 14.78 7.78 6.02
N ALA A 96 15.20 8.93 6.55
CA ALA A 96 16.62 9.31 6.61
C ALA A 96 17.47 8.38 7.47
N LYS A 97 16.88 7.68 8.44
CA LYS A 97 17.56 6.62 9.22
C LYS A 97 17.69 5.31 8.45
N LEU A 98 16.73 5.03 7.56
CA LEU A 98 16.68 3.79 6.77
C LEU A 98 17.52 3.87 5.49
N THR A 99 17.63 5.05 4.88
CA THR A 99 18.43 5.27 3.67
C THR A 99 19.11 6.63 3.65
N SER A 100 20.35 6.67 3.16
CA SER A 100 21.10 7.90 2.88
C SER A 100 20.95 8.39 1.44
N ASP A 101 20.08 7.75 0.66
CA ASP A 101 19.80 8.13 -0.73
C ASP A 101 19.04 9.47 -0.78
N ARG A 102 19.73 10.49 -1.31
CA ARG A 102 19.21 11.86 -1.46
C ARG A 102 18.06 11.93 -2.45
N GLU A 103 18.04 11.06 -3.45
CA GLU A 103 16.99 11.05 -4.48
C GLU A 103 15.67 10.58 -3.89
N VAL A 104 15.70 9.47 -3.13
CA VAL A 104 14.54 8.93 -2.43
C VAL A 104 14.00 9.90 -1.39
N GLN A 105 14.89 10.52 -0.59
CA GLN A 105 14.49 11.51 0.41
C GLN A 105 13.82 12.74 -0.25
N GLY A 106 14.43 13.32 -1.28
CA GLY A 106 13.86 14.48 -1.97
C GLY A 106 12.58 14.13 -2.74
N TRP A 107 12.45 12.90 -3.24
CA TRP A 107 11.21 12.43 -3.83
C TRP A 107 10.09 12.33 -2.79
N LEU A 108 10.36 11.77 -1.61
CA LEU A 108 9.38 11.63 -0.53
C LEU A 108 8.88 12.99 -0.04
N GLU A 109 9.79 13.94 0.15
CA GLU A 109 9.45 15.32 0.53
C GLU A 109 8.47 15.95 -0.50
N ARG A 110 8.77 15.81 -1.80
CA ARG A 110 7.87 16.29 -2.86
C ARG A 110 6.51 15.58 -2.79
N GLU A 111 6.50 14.28 -2.57
CA GLU A 111 5.26 13.49 -2.54
C GLU A 111 4.37 13.82 -1.33
N LEU A 112 4.97 14.07 -0.17
CA LEU A 112 4.27 14.51 1.05
C LEU A 112 3.70 15.93 0.91
N ASN A 113 4.32 16.79 0.11
CA ASN A 113 3.86 18.16 -0.14
C ASN A 113 2.79 18.29 -1.24
N LYS A 114 2.65 17.28 -2.12
CA LYS A 114 1.60 17.29 -3.14
C LYS A 114 0.21 17.13 -2.52
N PRO A 115 -0.85 17.70 -3.11
CA PRO A 115 -2.22 17.30 -2.81
C PRO A 115 -2.42 15.79 -3.04
N LEU A 116 -3.36 15.18 -2.31
CA LEU A 116 -3.72 13.78 -2.53
C LEU A 116 -4.57 13.67 -3.80
N ASP A 117 -4.08 12.88 -4.77
CA ASP A 117 -4.81 12.54 -6.00
C ASP A 117 -4.69 11.03 -6.26
N PRO A 118 -5.77 10.25 -6.04
CA PRO A 118 -5.76 8.81 -6.30
C PRO A 118 -5.55 8.46 -7.78
N ALA A 119 -5.94 9.34 -8.71
CA ALA A 119 -5.75 9.11 -10.14
C ALA A 119 -4.26 9.20 -10.49
N GLU A 120 -3.54 10.20 -9.96
CA GLU A 120 -2.08 10.31 -10.12
C GLU A 120 -1.35 9.10 -9.55
N ILE A 121 -1.74 8.64 -8.35
CA ILE A 121 -1.16 7.43 -7.74
C ILE A 121 -1.39 6.22 -8.65
N ALA A 122 -2.61 6.00 -9.12
CA ALA A 122 -2.97 4.86 -9.96
C ALA A 122 -2.18 4.80 -11.29
N ARG A 123 -1.62 5.92 -11.77
CA ARG A 123 -0.78 5.94 -12.99
C ARG A 123 0.55 5.20 -12.81
N ALA A 124 1.00 4.99 -11.57
CA ALA A 124 2.18 4.19 -11.27
C ALA A 124 1.94 2.68 -11.48
N ALA A 125 0.68 2.24 -11.55
CA ALA A 125 0.33 0.85 -11.82
C ALA A 125 0.48 0.51 -13.31
N SER A 126 1.70 0.18 -13.74
CA SER A 126 1.95 -0.21 -15.13
C SER A 126 1.38 -1.59 -15.49
N THR A 127 1.04 -2.42 -14.50
CA THR A 127 0.44 -3.74 -14.69
C THR A 127 -0.68 -4.00 -13.67
N PRO A 128 -1.59 -4.95 -13.95
CA PRO A 128 -2.64 -5.36 -13.00
C PRO A 128 -2.10 -5.89 -11.66
N GLU A 129 -0.90 -6.49 -11.67
CA GLU A 129 -0.21 -6.98 -10.47
C GLU A 129 0.21 -5.82 -9.58
N ILE A 130 0.86 -4.81 -10.16
CA ILE A 130 1.25 -3.59 -9.43
C ILE A 130 0.00 -2.91 -8.89
N ALA A 131 -1.08 -2.86 -9.67
CA ALA A 131 -2.35 -2.31 -9.20
C ALA A 131 -2.89 -3.05 -7.96
N ALA A 132 -2.87 -4.39 -7.98
CA ALA A 132 -3.31 -5.20 -6.85
C ALA A 132 -2.43 -4.99 -5.61
N GLU A 133 -1.11 -4.96 -5.77
CA GLU A 133 -0.16 -4.74 -4.67
C GLU A 133 -0.28 -3.33 -4.08
N MET A 134 -0.42 -2.29 -4.92
CA MET A 134 -0.67 -0.92 -4.47
C MET A 134 -1.97 -0.77 -3.69
N TYR A 135 -3.04 -1.43 -4.15
CA TYR A 135 -4.32 -1.45 -3.46
C TYR A 135 -4.20 -2.15 -2.09
N LEU A 136 -3.55 -3.33 -2.04
CA LEU A 136 -3.31 -4.05 -0.78
C LEU A 136 -2.45 -3.24 0.20
N ALA A 137 -1.38 -2.61 -0.28
CA ALA A 137 -0.52 -1.76 0.54
C ALA A 137 -1.34 -0.61 1.16
N SER A 138 -2.20 0.02 0.36
CA SER A 138 -3.11 1.07 0.81
C SER A 138 -4.12 0.52 1.83
N LEU A 139 -4.74 -0.63 1.55
CA LEU A 139 -5.72 -1.27 2.42
C LEU A 139 -5.15 -1.59 3.81
N LEU A 140 -3.90 -2.08 3.89
CA LEU A 140 -3.26 -2.38 5.16
C LEU A 140 -2.89 -1.12 5.96
N MET A 141 -2.79 0.01 5.27
CA MET A 141 -2.39 1.29 5.85
C MET A 141 -3.58 2.10 6.38
N VAL A 142 -4.72 2.05 5.68
CA VAL A 142 -5.92 2.82 6.03
C VAL A 142 -6.66 2.27 7.24
N ASP A 143 -7.33 3.17 7.93
CA ASP A 143 -8.35 2.91 8.93
C ASP A 143 -9.73 2.72 8.28
N GLU A 144 -10.24 1.50 8.27
CA GLU A 144 -11.59 1.19 7.79
C GLU A 144 -12.71 1.87 8.61
N GLU A 145 -12.44 2.40 9.80
CA GLU A 145 -13.42 3.19 10.56
C GLU A 145 -13.51 4.64 10.06
N SER A 146 -12.49 5.12 9.33
CA SER A 146 -12.39 6.48 8.81
C SER A 146 -13.12 6.61 7.47
N PHE A 147 -14.15 7.47 7.43
CA PHE A 147 -14.92 7.72 6.21
C PHE A 147 -14.05 8.27 5.06
N MET A 148 -13.10 9.16 5.39
CA MET A 148 -12.21 9.77 4.41
C MET A 148 -11.28 8.74 3.79
N GLU A 149 -10.67 7.88 4.61
CA GLU A 149 -9.72 6.88 4.16
C GLU A 149 -10.40 5.74 3.38
N ARG A 150 -11.63 5.38 3.77
CA ARG A 150 -12.47 4.49 2.96
C ARG A 150 -12.80 5.08 1.59
N SER A 151 -13.19 6.35 1.56
CA SER A 151 -13.51 7.04 0.30
C SER A 151 -12.29 7.11 -0.62
N TYR A 152 -11.11 7.38 -0.05
CA TYR A 152 -9.84 7.27 -0.77
C TYR A 152 -9.61 5.87 -1.34
N LEU A 153 -9.78 4.83 -0.53
CA LEU A 153 -9.52 3.45 -0.95
C LEU A 153 -10.48 3.00 -2.07
N GLU A 154 -11.75 3.37 -2.00
CA GLU A 154 -12.73 3.13 -3.07
C GLU A 154 -12.35 3.85 -4.37
N GLU A 155 -11.97 5.11 -4.28
CA GLU A 155 -11.56 5.90 -5.43
C GLU A 155 -10.26 5.35 -6.05
N LEU A 156 -9.28 4.96 -5.23
CA LEU A 156 -8.06 4.32 -5.69
C LEU A 156 -8.37 3.02 -6.45
N ALA A 157 -9.23 2.14 -5.91
CA ALA A 157 -9.63 0.91 -6.58
C ALA A 157 -10.26 1.17 -7.96
N ARG A 158 -11.09 2.21 -8.06
CA ARG A 158 -11.72 2.65 -9.31
C ARG A 158 -10.68 3.11 -10.34
N GLN A 159 -9.71 3.90 -9.91
CA GLN A 159 -8.65 4.44 -10.79
C GLN A 159 -7.67 3.35 -11.23
N LEU A 160 -7.39 2.38 -10.35
CA LEU A 160 -6.63 1.16 -10.65
C LEU A 160 -7.40 0.17 -11.54
N ARG A 161 -8.68 0.44 -11.82
CA ARG A 161 -9.57 -0.38 -12.67
C ARG A 161 -9.70 -1.82 -12.15
N LEU A 162 -9.73 -1.98 -10.83
CA LEU A 162 -9.92 -3.30 -10.23
C LEU A 162 -11.36 -3.77 -10.44
N GLU A 163 -11.51 -4.98 -10.95
CA GLU A 163 -12.81 -5.65 -11.02
C GLU A 163 -13.41 -5.76 -9.60
N PRO A 164 -14.70 -5.42 -9.39
CA PRO A 164 -15.30 -5.43 -8.05
C PRO A 164 -15.18 -6.78 -7.33
N SER A 165 -15.28 -7.88 -8.09
CA SER A 165 -15.11 -9.24 -7.58
C SER A 165 -13.66 -9.53 -7.18
N PHE A 166 -12.69 -9.00 -7.92
CA PHE A 166 -11.27 -9.15 -7.61
C PHE A 166 -10.86 -8.32 -6.39
N LYS A 167 -11.33 -7.07 -6.31
CA LYS A 167 -11.16 -6.21 -5.13
C LYS A 167 -11.63 -6.90 -3.85
N LEU A 168 -12.82 -7.50 -3.87
CA LEU A 168 -13.37 -8.23 -2.73
C LEU A 168 -12.49 -9.42 -2.31
N GLU A 169 -11.93 -10.15 -3.28
CA GLU A 169 -11.00 -11.25 -2.99
C GLU A 169 -9.69 -10.74 -2.36
N LEU A 170 -9.15 -9.60 -2.83
CA LEU A 170 -7.98 -8.95 -2.22
C LEU A 170 -8.25 -8.57 -0.76
N GLU A 171 -9.39 -7.93 -0.47
CA GLU A 171 -9.80 -7.58 0.89
C GLU A 171 -9.96 -8.83 1.79
N ASN A 172 -10.51 -9.92 1.25
CA ASN A 172 -10.66 -11.17 1.97
C ASN A 172 -9.31 -11.81 2.31
N GLN A 173 -8.38 -11.86 1.36
CA GLN A 173 -7.04 -12.41 1.60
C GLN A 173 -6.26 -11.55 2.60
N ALA A 174 -6.35 -10.22 2.51
CA ALA A 174 -5.72 -9.31 3.47
C ALA A 174 -6.24 -9.52 4.90
N ARG A 175 -7.57 -9.61 5.09
CA ARG A 175 -8.17 -9.89 6.40
C ARG A 175 -7.73 -11.24 6.96
N GLN A 176 -7.72 -12.28 6.15
CA GLN A 176 -7.23 -13.61 6.57
C GLN A 176 -5.75 -13.57 6.97
N ALA A 177 -4.92 -12.82 6.25
CA ALA A 177 -3.51 -12.67 6.58
C ALA A 177 -3.32 -11.97 7.92
N LEU A 178 -4.02 -10.86 8.15
CA LEU A 178 -3.98 -10.13 9.43
C LEU A 178 -4.47 -10.97 10.62
N GLN A 179 -5.50 -11.80 10.42
CA GLN A 179 -6.01 -12.71 11.46
C GLN A 179 -5.01 -13.80 11.86
N ARG A 180 -4.16 -14.27 10.93
CA ARG A 180 -3.13 -15.26 11.24
C ARG A 180 -1.97 -14.68 12.05
N LEU A 181 -1.83 -13.36 12.07
CA LEU A 181 -0.74 -12.64 12.73
C LEU A 181 -1.13 -12.10 14.11
N ALA A 182 -2.41 -12.15 14.48
CA ALA A 182 -2.96 -11.70 15.75
C ALA A 182 -3.12 -12.87 16.74
#